data_AF-A0A7X8IYB7-F1
#
_entry.id   AF-A0A7X8IYB7-F1
#
_cell.length_a   1.000
_cell.length_b   1.000
_cell.length_c   1.000
_cell.angle_alpha   90.00
_cell.angle_beta   90.00
_cell.angle_gamma   90.00
#
_symmetry.space_group_name_H-M   'P 1'
#
loop_
_entity.id
_entity.type
_entity.pdbx_description
1 polymer ?
#
loop_
_entity_poly.entity_id
_entity_poly.type
_entity_poly.pdbx_seq_one_letter_code
_entity_poly.pdbx_strand_id
1 'polypeptide(L)'
;MACILLVLSGVLYGQNVPSVAVFSLDSREIGENITVSVNDLVFSFIRELRTYRIVDMRTDSLPLDLGVPDGTDYVFFGTISSQPDGIKLELVLKGGPLNVTRLISRVYENSNRILLESRMLVRDLFDQSVRLPDPDGPVHVQATPEVETGDILPRTDQNLVSVTSVDSLAGSWEGEPGIEKIMLLRGGRGVAVLSSGVSISLEVIVSNGDLVVRQKGNANPRQFDDLPDPVARQAANIAPPLEWRFLISRDQQTLLGTKKTVVIKNDGKNILTMENAEHEVSWIRK
;
A
#
# COMPACT_ATOMS: atom_id res chain seq x y z
N MET A 1 59.26 -14.57 23.45
CA MET A 1 57.82 -14.56 23.75
C MET A 1 57.29 -13.22 23.29
N ALA A 2 56.77 -13.15 22.06
CA ALA A 2 56.40 -11.89 21.41
C ALA A 2 54.87 -11.75 21.42
N CYS A 3 54.36 -10.77 22.17
CA CYS A 3 52.95 -10.42 22.20
C CYS A 3 52.58 -9.67 20.92
N ILE A 4 51.74 -10.29 20.09
CA ILE A 4 51.08 -9.65 18.97
C ILE A 4 49.90 -8.85 19.52
N LEU A 5 50.00 -7.52 19.50
CA LEU A 5 48.88 -6.61 19.74
C LEU A 5 48.02 -6.57 18.48
N LEU A 6 46.85 -7.21 18.56
CA LEU A 6 45.82 -7.19 17.52
C LEU A 6 44.99 -5.92 17.70
N VAL A 7 45.27 -4.90 16.88
CA VAL A 7 44.48 -3.67 16.83
C VAL A 7 43.24 -3.96 15.97
N LEU A 8 42.12 -4.26 16.62
CA LEU A 8 40.80 -4.24 15.95
C LEU A 8 40.41 -2.77 15.72
N SER A 9 40.67 -2.28 14.51
CA SER A 9 40.05 -1.06 14.00
C SER A 9 38.55 -1.34 13.77
N GLY A 10 37.72 -0.93 14.73
CA GLY A 10 36.27 -0.92 14.57
C GLY A 10 35.89 0.06 13.45
N VAL A 11 35.36 -0.49 12.35
CA VAL A 11 34.69 0.32 11.34
C VAL A 11 33.36 0.76 11.94
N LEU A 12 33.30 1.98 12.47
CA LEU A 12 32.05 2.67 12.78
C LEU A 12 31.32 2.89 11.46
N TYR A 13 30.39 1.99 11.13
CA TYR A 13 29.39 2.26 10.11
C TYR A 13 28.58 3.48 10.57
N GLY A 14 28.86 4.64 9.98
CA GLY A 14 27.97 5.78 10.06
C GLY A 14 26.62 5.37 9.48
N GLN A 15 25.63 5.18 10.34
CA GLN A 15 24.24 5.03 9.93
C GLN A 15 23.84 6.36 9.27
N ASN A 16 23.82 6.41 7.94
CA ASN A 16 23.24 7.53 7.22
C ASN A 16 21.76 7.60 7.60
N VAL A 17 21.40 8.61 8.38
CA VAL A 17 20.00 8.87 8.76
C VAL A 17 19.24 9.22 7.48
N PRO A 18 18.21 8.46 7.11
CA PRO A 18 17.45 8.69 5.88
C PRO A 18 16.79 10.07 5.90
N SER A 19 16.62 10.66 4.73
CA SER A 19 16.10 12.01 4.54
C SER A 19 14.71 12.00 3.90
N VAL A 20 13.83 12.92 4.31
CA VAL A 20 12.45 12.99 3.83
C VAL A 20 12.16 14.42 3.38
N ALA A 21 11.79 14.60 2.11
CA ALA A 21 11.16 15.82 1.61
C ALA A 21 9.70 15.88 2.07
N VAL A 22 9.31 16.95 2.76
CA VAL A 22 7.94 17.12 3.28
C VAL A 22 7.24 18.26 2.55
N PHE A 23 6.22 17.91 1.76
CA PHE A 23 5.34 18.86 1.08
C PHE A 23 4.10 19.18 1.91
N SER A 24 3.43 20.29 1.59
CA SER A 24 2.18 20.67 2.23
C SER A 24 1.04 19.73 1.86
N LEU A 25 0.08 19.58 2.76
CA LEU A 25 -1.19 18.92 2.43
C LEU A 25 -1.96 19.73 1.38
N ASP A 26 -2.35 19.07 0.29
CA ASP A 26 -3.25 19.63 -0.72
C ASP A 26 -4.67 19.70 -0.14
N SER A 27 -5.39 20.79 -0.41
CA SER A 27 -6.76 20.98 0.09
C SER A 27 -7.78 20.96 -1.03
N ARG A 28 -8.84 20.18 -0.83
CA ARG A 28 -9.98 20.13 -1.75
C ARG A 28 -11.26 20.39 -0.97
N GLU A 29 -11.92 21.49 -1.28
CA GLU A 29 -13.23 21.83 -0.70
C GLU A 29 -13.22 21.99 0.83
N ILE A 30 -12.06 22.34 1.42
CA ILE A 30 -11.88 22.60 2.85
C ILE A 30 -11.38 24.03 3.08
N GLY A 31 -11.80 24.64 4.19
CA GLY A 31 -11.37 25.98 4.57
C GLY A 31 -9.86 26.05 4.90
N GLU A 32 -9.21 27.10 4.39
CA GLU A 32 -7.76 27.34 4.47
C GLU A 32 -7.19 27.23 5.90
N ASN A 33 -7.92 27.73 6.91
CA ASN A 33 -7.51 27.67 8.31
C ASN A 33 -7.35 26.23 8.84
N ILE A 34 -8.20 25.30 8.39
CA ILE A 34 -8.15 23.88 8.80
C ILE A 34 -6.93 23.22 8.17
N THR A 35 -6.71 23.46 6.87
CA THR A 35 -5.55 22.93 6.14
C THR A 35 -4.25 23.38 6.77
N VAL A 36 -4.09 24.68 7.06
CA VAL A 36 -2.88 25.21 7.71
C VAL A 36 -2.66 24.55 9.07
N SER A 37 -3.71 24.47 9.89
CA SER A 37 -3.62 23.88 11.24
C SER A 37 -3.22 22.40 11.22
N VAL A 38 -3.83 21.60 10.33
CA VAL A 38 -3.51 20.17 10.19
C VAL A 38 -2.11 19.99 9.61
N ASN A 39 -1.73 20.80 8.62
CA ASN A 39 -0.42 20.75 7.98
C ASN A 39 0.72 21.06 8.96
N ASP A 40 0.59 22.13 9.75
CA ASP A 40 1.59 22.50 10.75
C ASP A 40 1.72 21.45 11.86
N LEU A 41 0.60 20.87 12.28
CA LEU A 41 0.58 19.83 13.30
C LEU A 41 1.27 18.54 12.81
N VAL A 42 0.91 18.07 11.61
CA VAL A 42 1.53 16.89 10.98
C VAL A 42 3.04 17.11 10.81
N PHE A 43 3.45 18.28 10.31
CA PHE A 43 4.85 18.62 10.16
C PHE A 43 5.61 18.63 11.49
N SER A 44 5.01 19.19 12.54
CA SER A 44 5.55 19.16 13.91
C SER A 44 5.82 17.72 14.37
N PHE A 45 4.86 16.80 14.18
CA PHE A 45 5.05 15.40 14.57
C PHE A 45 6.11 14.68 13.75
N ILE A 46 6.23 14.97 12.45
CA ILE A 46 7.30 14.39 11.61
C ILE A 46 8.67 14.82 12.16
N ARG A 47 8.84 16.11 12.48
CA ARG A 47 10.09 16.63 13.07
C ARG A 47 10.41 16.01 14.43
N GLU A 48 9.38 15.68 15.21
CA GLU A 48 9.55 15.10 16.53
C GLU A 48 10.09 13.66 16.50
N LEU A 49 9.84 12.90 15.42
CA LEU A 49 10.30 11.51 15.31
C LEU A 49 11.83 11.39 15.40
N ARG A 50 12.59 12.38 14.89
CA ARG A 50 14.06 12.43 14.86
C ARG A 50 14.76 11.21 14.21
N THR A 51 14.00 10.29 13.63
CA THR A 51 14.48 9.10 12.90
C THR A 51 14.85 9.42 11.45
N TYR A 52 14.42 10.58 10.94
CA TYR A 52 14.71 11.06 9.59
C TYR A 52 15.26 12.48 9.63
N ARG A 53 16.12 12.81 8.65
CA ARG A 53 16.50 14.19 8.34
C ARG A 53 15.37 14.83 7.53
N ILE A 54 14.76 15.87 8.07
CA ILE A 54 13.62 16.54 7.41
C ILE A 54 14.11 17.64 6.47
N VAL A 55 13.65 17.60 5.22
CA VAL A 55 13.77 18.68 4.23
C VAL A 55 12.38 19.31 4.08
N ASP A 56 12.21 20.53 4.60
CA ASP A 56 10.93 21.25 4.55
C ASP A 56 10.73 21.82 3.14
N MET A 57 9.76 21.27 2.40
CA MET A 57 9.36 21.68 1.05
C MET A 57 7.89 22.13 1.02
N ARG A 58 7.32 22.53 2.17
CA ARG A 58 5.90 22.89 2.26
C ARG A 58 5.51 24.14 1.47
N THR A 59 6.48 24.95 1.07
CA THR A 59 6.27 26.11 0.18
C THR A 59 6.43 25.76 -1.29
N ASP A 60 6.96 24.58 -1.59
CA ASP A 60 7.20 24.12 -2.95
C ASP A 60 5.98 23.38 -3.48
N SER A 61 5.77 23.42 -4.79
CA SER A 61 4.74 22.62 -5.43
C SER A 61 5.17 21.16 -5.49
N LEU A 62 4.25 20.26 -5.15
CA LEU A 62 4.46 18.83 -5.27
C LEU A 62 4.81 18.47 -6.73
N PRO A 63 5.92 17.75 -7.01
CA PRO A 63 6.29 17.37 -8.36
C PRO A 63 5.18 16.59 -9.07
N LEU A 64 4.93 16.88 -10.35
CA LEU A 64 3.87 16.23 -11.13
C LEU A 64 4.07 14.71 -11.30
N ASP A 65 5.32 14.26 -11.28
CA ASP A 65 5.70 12.85 -11.34
C ASP A 65 5.66 12.15 -9.97
N LEU A 66 5.39 12.92 -8.89
CA LEU A 66 5.41 12.47 -7.50
C LEU A 66 6.70 11.70 -7.18
N GLY A 67 7.81 12.09 -7.82
CA GLY A 67 9.13 11.54 -7.64
C GLY A 67 9.70 11.92 -6.27
N VAL A 68 10.67 11.14 -5.79
CA VAL A 68 11.47 11.52 -4.63
C VAL A 68 12.44 12.61 -5.09
N PRO A 69 12.42 13.82 -4.50
CA PRO A 69 13.33 14.90 -4.88
C PRO A 69 14.81 14.52 -4.75
N ASP A 70 15.64 15.04 -5.64
CA ASP A 70 17.09 14.82 -5.62
C ASP A 70 17.68 15.19 -4.25
N GLY A 71 18.52 14.30 -3.71
CA GLY A 71 19.13 14.48 -2.39
C GLY A 71 18.21 14.13 -1.21
N THR A 72 17.04 13.54 -1.47
CA THR A 72 16.19 12.93 -0.43
C THR A 72 15.99 11.43 -0.64
N ASP A 73 15.75 10.68 0.44
CA ASP A 73 15.48 9.25 0.37
C ASP A 73 13.97 8.97 0.24
N TYR A 74 13.14 9.85 0.79
CA TYR A 74 11.68 9.74 0.80
C TYR A 74 11.02 11.07 0.47
N VAL A 75 9.79 10.99 -0.02
CA VAL A 75 8.87 12.11 -0.15
C VAL A 75 7.61 11.86 0.67
N PHE A 76 7.19 12.86 1.43
CA PHE A 76 5.96 12.89 2.18
C PHE A 76 5.05 13.98 1.62
N PHE A 77 3.79 13.62 1.38
CA PHE A 77 2.74 14.53 0.95
C PHE A 77 1.39 13.99 1.39
N GLY A 78 0.33 14.76 1.23
CA GLY A 78 -1.00 14.31 1.57
C GLY A 78 -2.09 15.21 1.04
N THR A 79 -3.33 14.77 1.21
CA THR A 79 -4.53 15.48 0.79
C THR A 79 -5.48 15.57 1.96
N ILE A 80 -6.14 16.71 2.11
CA ILE A 80 -7.28 16.88 3.00
C ILE A 80 -8.48 17.31 2.14
N SER A 81 -9.56 16.53 2.17
CA SER A 81 -10.74 16.79 1.32
C SER A 81 -12.05 16.65 2.07
N SER A 82 -13.02 17.53 1.78
CA SER A 82 -14.37 17.39 2.31
C SER A 82 -15.08 16.23 1.61
N GLN A 83 -15.83 15.43 2.38
CA GLN A 83 -16.67 14.34 1.91
C GLN A 83 -18.05 14.43 2.58
N PRO A 84 -19.09 13.78 2.01
CA PRO A 84 -20.43 13.74 2.62
C PRO A 84 -20.42 13.25 4.07
N ASP A 85 -19.52 12.30 4.37
CA ASP A 85 -19.40 11.63 5.67
C ASP A 85 -18.32 12.25 6.59
N GLY A 86 -17.73 13.40 6.20
CA GLY A 86 -16.75 14.13 7.02
C GLY A 86 -15.55 14.65 6.24
N ILE A 87 -14.40 14.69 6.88
CA ILE A 87 -13.12 15.17 6.31
C ILE A 87 -12.23 13.97 6.07
N LYS A 88 -11.91 13.70 4.80
CA LYS A 88 -10.90 12.70 4.42
C LYS A 88 -9.51 13.29 4.61
N LEU A 89 -8.64 12.56 5.31
CA LEU A 89 -7.21 12.82 5.37
C LEU A 89 -6.48 11.65 4.72
N GLU A 90 -5.64 11.96 3.74
CA GLU A 90 -4.73 11.04 3.08
C GLU A 90 -3.30 11.48 3.31
N LEU A 91 -2.46 10.60 3.85
CA LEU A 91 -1.04 10.83 4.06
C LEU A 91 -0.25 9.78 3.31
N VAL A 92 0.77 10.21 2.57
CA VAL A 92 1.61 9.35 1.75
C VAL A 92 3.07 9.55 2.11
N LEU A 93 3.79 8.45 2.32
CA LEU A 93 5.25 8.40 2.43
C LEU A 93 5.76 7.45 1.36
N LYS A 94 6.53 7.96 0.41
CA LYS A 94 7.05 7.21 -0.75
C LYS A 94 8.57 7.29 -0.81
N GLY A 95 9.23 6.23 -1.22
CA GLY A 95 10.67 6.21 -1.52
C GLY A 95 11.44 5.12 -0.79
N GLY A 96 12.71 5.39 -0.53
CA GLY A 96 13.65 4.46 0.07
C GLY A 96 14.23 3.46 -0.92
N PRO A 97 15.16 2.60 -0.47
CA PRO A 97 15.91 1.67 -1.33
C PRO A 97 15.02 0.67 -2.09
N LEU A 98 13.82 0.40 -1.56
CA LEU A 98 12.85 -0.54 -2.12
C LEU A 98 11.66 0.16 -2.81
N ASN A 99 11.73 1.49 -2.97
CA ASN A 99 10.67 2.32 -3.53
C ASN A 99 9.30 2.03 -2.90
N VAL A 100 9.27 1.99 -1.56
CA VAL A 100 8.07 1.66 -0.78
C VAL A 100 7.12 2.85 -0.84
N THR A 101 5.83 2.59 -1.00
CA THR A 101 4.77 3.58 -0.80
C THR A 101 3.94 3.16 0.39
N ARG A 102 3.79 4.05 1.37
CA ARG A 102 2.97 3.86 2.56
C ARG A 102 1.89 4.92 2.58
N LEU A 103 0.66 4.51 2.83
CA LEU A 103 -0.50 5.39 2.75
C LEU A 103 -1.39 5.17 3.97
N ILE A 104 -1.89 6.26 4.54
CA ILE A 104 -3.01 6.26 5.49
C ILE A 104 -4.11 7.09 4.84
N SER A 105 -5.31 6.52 4.72
CA SER A 105 -6.54 7.25 4.39
C SER A 105 -7.53 7.04 5.53
N ARG A 106 -8.12 8.13 6.03
CA ARG A 106 -9.18 8.06 7.04
C ARG A 106 -10.19 9.17 6.81
N VAL A 107 -11.47 8.86 7.02
CA VAL A 107 -12.54 9.84 7.06
C VAL A 107 -12.84 10.17 8.52
N TYR A 108 -12.87 11.47 8.83
CA TYR A 108 -13.07 12.00 10.17
C TYR A 108 -14.34 12.81 10.24
N GLU A 109 -15.14 12.64 11.30
CA GLU A 109 -16.37 13.42 11.52
C GLU A 109 -16.11 14.94 11.55
N ASN A 110 -14.92 15.36 11.99
CA ASN A 110 -14.52 16.77 12.07
C ASN A 110 -12.98 16.92 12.18
N SER A 111 -12.51 18.16 12.00
CA SER A 111 -11.08 18.50 12.03
C SER A 111 -10.43 18.29 13.39
N ASN A 112 -11.15 18.46 14.50
CA ASN A 112 -10.60 18.24 15.85
C ASN A 112 -10.15 16.79 16.05
N ARG A 113 -10.87 15.83 15.47
CA ARG A 113 -10.50 14.41 15.54
C ARG A 113 -9.18 14.12 14.83
N ILE A 114 -8.92 14.80 13.70
CA ILE A 114 -7.63 14.75 13.00
C ILE A 114 -6.50 15.24 13.91
N LEU A 115 -6.71 16.34 14.62
CA LEU A 115 -5.69 16.91 15.51
C LEU A 115 -5.32 15.95 16.65
N LEU A 116 -6.27 15.18 17.16
CA LEU A 116 -6.04 14.21 18.23
C LEU A 116 -5.28 12.96 17.77
N GLU A 117 -5.56 12.47 16.56
CA GLU A 117 -5.01 11.20 16.07
C GLU A 117 -3.74 11.34 15.21
N SER A 118 -3.52 12.51 14.61
CA SER A 118 -2.43 12.76 13.63
C SER A 118 -1.04 12.38 14.13
N ARG A 119 -0.76 12.50 15.43
CA ARG A 119 0.50 12.05 16.03
C ARG A 119 0.76 10.56 15.84
N MET A 120 -0.27 9.75 16.09
CA MET A 120 -0.20 8.31 15.94
C MET A 120 -0.08 7.93 14.47
N LEU A 121 -0.86 8.58 13.60
CA LEU A 121 -0.80 8.37 12.15
C LEU A 121 0.60 8.63 11.59
N VAL A 122 1.21 9.75 11.96
CA VAL A 122 2.56 10.10 11.51
C VAL A 122 3.59 9.09 12.02
N ARG A 123 3.52 8.69 13.29
CA ARG A 123 4.42 7.67 13.84
C ARG A 123 4.29 6.35 13.05
N ASP A 124 3.06 5.88 12.87
CA ASP A 124 2.80 4.60 12.22
C ASP A 124 3.21 4.64 10.74
N LEU A 125 2.99 5.77 10.06
CA LEU A 125 3.39 5.99 8.66
C LEU A 125 4.91 5.96 8.46
N PHE A 126 5.68 6.45 9.43
CA PHE A 126 7.14 6.54 9.35
C PHE A 126 7.86 5.33 9.97
N ASP A 127 7.19 4.56 10.82
CA ASP A 127 7.69 3.31 11.39
C ASP A 127 7.43 2.14 10.44
N GLN A 128 8.45 1.73 9.69
CA GLN A 128 8.34 0.67 8.67
C GLN A 128 7.96 -0.70 9.24
N SER A 129 8.07 -0.89 10.56
CA SER A 129 7.65 -2.12 11.23
C SER A 129 6.15 -2.16 11.51
N VAL A 130 5.48 -1.00 11.50
CA VAL A 130 4.04 -0.89 11.80
C VAL A 130 3.23 -1.18 10.54
N ARG A 131 2.22 -2.05 10.68
CA ARG A 131 1.23 -2.24 9.61
C ARG A 131 0.21 -1.12 9.67
N LEU A 132 -0.01 -0.48 8.53
CA LEU A 132 -1.03 0.55 8.41
C LEU A 132 -2.38 -0.11 8.14
N PRO A 133 -3.47 0.40 8.75
CA PRO A 133 -4.81 -0.01 8.39
C PRO A 133 -5.05 0.27 6.91
N ASP A 134 -5.78 -0.63 6.26
CA ASP A 134 -6.16 -0.42 4.86
C ASP A 134 -6.96 0.89 4.77
N PRO A 135 -6.56 1.84 3.91
CA PRO A 135 -7.26 3.11 3.69
C PRO A 135 -8.78 3.01 3.46
N ASP A 136 -9.26 1.85 3.02
CA ASP A 136 -10.66 1.56 2.69
C ASP A 136 -11.29 0.47 3.60
N GLY A 137 -10.66 0.13 4.72
CA GLY A 137 -11.21 -0.81 5.70
C GLY A 137 -12.39 -0.19 6.50
N PRO A 138 -13.43 -0.97 6.86
CA PRO A 138 -14.51 -0.46 7.69
C PRO A 138 -13.97 0.00 9.05
N VAL A 139 -14.23 1.26 9.39
CA VAL A 139 -13.81 1.90 10.65
C VAL A 139 -14.28 1.05 11.84
N HIS A 140 -13.39 0.23 12.39
CA HIS A 140 -13.58 -0.35 13.71
C HIS A 140 -12.78 0.48 14.68
N VAL A 141 -13.51 1.25 15.48
CA VAL A 141 -13.02 1.93 16.68
C VAL A 141 -12.28 0.89 17.53
N GLN A 142 -10.98 1.10 17.72
CA GLN A 142 -10.19 0.32 18.66
C GLN A 142 -10.72 0.56 20.07
N ALA A 143 -11.33 -0.47 20.65
CA ALA A 143 -11.34 -0.67 22.09
C ALA A 143 -10.32 -1.76 22.42
N THR A 144 -9.24 -1.38 23.09
CA THR A 144 -8.30 -2.28 23.76
C THR A 144 -8.86 -2.67 25.13
N PRO A 145 -8.27 -3.66 25.83
CA PRO A 145 -8.24 -5.10 25.60
C PRO A 145 -9.16 -5.85 26.60
N GLU A 146 -9.46 -7.13 26.36
CA GLU A 146 -9.32 -8.23 27.35
C GLU A 146 -10.08 -9.51 26.95
N VAL A 147 -9.32 -10.60 27.06
CA VAL A 147 -9.66 -11.94 27.58
C VAL A 147 -10.64 -12.84 26.81
N GLU A 148 -10.11 -14.04 26.58
CA GLU A 148 -10.74 -15.28 26.15
C GLU A 148 -12.13 -15.54 26.75
N THR A 149 -13.03 -16.09 25.93
CA THR A 149 -13.84 -17.32 26.15
C THR A 149 -15.24 -17.15 25.57
N GLY A 150 -15.66 -18.12 24.74
CA GLY A 150 -17.07 -18.51 24.62
C GLY A 150 -17.71 -18.30 23.25
N ASP A 151 -18.09 -19.43 22.63
CA ASP A 151 -19.00 -19.62 21.47
C ASP A 151 -20.25 -18.68 21.51
N ILE A 152 -20.98 -18.36 20.43
CA ILE A 152 -21.54 -19.21 19.34
C ILE A 152 -21.88 -18.33 18.10
N LEU A 153 -21.25 -18.67 16.96
CA LEU A 153 -21.67 -18.86 15.53
C LEU A 153 -23.02 -18.31 14.97
N PRO A 154 -23.20 -18.15 13.62
CA PRO A 154 -22.41 -18.70 12.50
C PRO A 154 -22.07 -17.73 11.34
N ARG A 155 -20.86 -17.87 10.76
CA ARG A 155 -20.62 -17.59 9.34
C ARG A 155 -19.87 -18.80 8.74
N THR A 156 -20.54 -19.49 7.83
CA THR A 156 -19.99 -20.39 6.80
C THR A 156 -18.79 -19.66 6.17
N ASP A 157 -17.53 -20.06 6.32
CA ASP A 157 -16.90 -21.30 5.84
C ASP A 157 -15.80 -21.81 6.79
N GLN A 158 -15.99 -23.02 7.35
CA GLN A 158 -15.05 -23.68 8.27
C GLN A 158 -13.82 -24.32 7.57
N ASN A 159 -13.54 -23.98 6.31
CA ASN A 159 -12.53 -24.67 5.49
C ASN A 159 -11.35 -23.81 5.05
N LEU A 160 -11.29 -22.52 5.40
CA LEU A 160 -10.16 -21.66 5.07
C LEU A 160 -9.12 -21.68 6.19
N VAL A 161 -7.85 -21.75 5.80
CA VAL A 161 -6.70 -21.87 6.70
C VAL A 161 -5.64 -20.87 6.27
N SER A 162 -4.84 -20.40 7.23
CA SER A 162 -3.67 -19.58 6.95
C SER A 162 -2.63 -20.31 6.10
N VAL A 163 -2.01 -19.57 5.18
CA VAL A 163 -0.90 -20.04 4.35
C VAL A 163 0.39 -20.05 5.16
N THR A 164 1.05 -21.21 5.22
CA THR A 164 2.26 -21.41 6.03
C THR A 164 3.56 -21.41 5.20
N SER A 165 3.47 -21.69 3.89
CA SER A 165 4.63 -21.67 2.99
C SER A 165 4.21 -21.30 1.57
N VAL A 166 5.04 -20.49 0.89
CA VAL A 166 4.83 -20.16 -0.52
C VAL A 166 5.11 -21.37 -1.42
N ASP A 167 6.05 -22.23 -1.03
CA ASP A 167 6.50 -23.33 -1.90
C ASP A 167 5.44 -24.44 -2.05
N SER A 168 4.55 -24.60 -1.06
CA SER A 168 3.41 -25.53 -1.16
C SER A 168 2.34 -25.04 -2.12
N LEU A 169 2.38 -23.76 -2.51
CA LEU A 169 1.44 -23.13 -3.44
C LEU A 169 1.89 -23.18 -4.89
N ALA A 170 3.14 -23.59 -5.14
CA ALA A 170 3.67 -23.71 -6.50
C ALA A 170 2.77 -24.62 -7.35
N GLY A 171 2.43 -24.16 -8.56
CA GLY A 171 1.46 -24.83 -9.42
C GLY A 171 0.77 -23.88 -10.39
N SER A 172 -0.14 -24.43 -11.19
CA SER A 172 -1.02 -23.64 -12.05
C SER A 172 -2.34 -23.38 -11.34
N TRP A 173 -2.85 -22.17 -11.51
CA TRP A 173 -4.08 -21.67 -10.91
C TRP A 173 -4.91 -20.93 -11.96
N GLU A 174 -6.24 -20.94 -11.82
CA GLU A 174 -7.19 -20.28 -12.71
C GLU A 174 -8.44 -19.84 -11.94
N GLY A 175 -9.35 -19.08 -12.56
CA GLY A 175 -10.64 -18.73 -11.93
C GLY A 175 -10.99 -17.24 -11.97
N GLU A 176 -10.10 -16.39 -12.47
CA GLU A 176 -10.34 -14.95 -12.58
C GLU A 176 -10.65 -14.54 -14.03
N PRO A 177 -11.73 -13.76 -14.28
CA PRO A 177 -12.02 -13.22 -15.60
C PRO A 177 -10.86 -12.36 -16.13
N GLY A 178 -10.54 -12.51 -17.42
CA GLY A 178 -9.45 -11.78 -18.08
C GLY A 178 -8.06 -12.36 -17.81
N ILE A 179 -7.91 -13.35 -16.92
CA ILE A 179 -6.66 -14.08 -16.69
C ILE A 179 -6.82 -15.52 -17.17
N GLU A 180 -6.07 -15.89 -18.21
CA GLU A 180 -6.13 -17.23 -18.78
C GLU A 180 -5.41 -18.26 -17.89
N LYS A 181 -4.29 -17.86 -17.30
CA LYS A 181 -3.49 -18.76 -16.46
C LYS A 181 -2.67 -18.00 -15.43
N ILE A 182 -2.62 -18.51 -14.21
CA ILE A 182 -1.70 -18.06 -13.18
C ILE A 182 -0.74 -19.20 -12.85
N MET A 183 0.55 -18.89 -12.79
CA MET A 183 1.59 -19.83 -12.40
C MET A 183 2.31 -19.29 -11.17
N LEU A 184 2.15 -19.98 -10.04
CA LEU A 184 2.96 -19.72 -8.85
C LEU A 184 4.18 -20.63 -8.86
N LEU A 185 5.35 -20.06 -8.64
CA LEU A 185 6.64 -20.73 -8.67
C LEU A 185 7.22 -20.78 -7.25
N ARG A 186 8.05 -21.81 -6.99
CA ARG A 186 8.84 -21.88 -5.76
C ARG A 186 9.74 -20.65 -5.60
N GLY A 187 9.98 -20.26 -4.36
CA GLY A 187 10.80 -19.10 -4.02
C GLY A 187 10.12 -17.76 -4.25
N GLY A 188 8.79 -17.67 -4.14
CA GLY A 188 8.10 -16.39 -4.05
C GLY A 188 7.89 -15.64 -5.36
N ARG A 189 7.84 -16.36 -6.49
CA ARG A 189 7.67 -15.76 -7.83
C ARG A 189 6.42 -16.31 -8.48
N GLY A 190 5.86 -15.58 -9.43
CA GLY A 190 4.79 -16.09 -10.28
C GLY A 190 4.68 -15.34 -11.59
N VAL A 191 3.78 -15.83 -12.44
CA VAL A 191 3.41 -15.18 -13.69
C VAL A 191 1.90 -15.33 -13.89
N ALA A 192 1.20 -14.24 -14.16
CA ALA A 192 -0.17 -14.28 -14.69
C ALA A 192 -0.15 -14.00 -16.19
N VAL A 193 -0.85 -14.81 -16.96
CA VAL A 193 -1.04 -14.62 -18.41
C VAL A 193 -2.48 -14.16 -18.62
N LEU A 194 -2.63 -12.94 -19.09
CA LEU A 194 -3.94 -12.37 -19.42
C LEU A 194 -4.50 -13.00 -20.69
N SER A 195 -5.83 -12.95 -20.85
CA SER A 195 -6.49 -13.37 -22.10
C SER A 195 -6.06 -12.55 -23.32
N SER A 196 -5.49 -11.35 -23.11
CA SER A 196 -4.84 -10.54 -24.15
C SER A 196 -3.46 -11.05 -24.58
N GLY A 197 -2.95 -12.11 -23.95
CA GLY A 197 -1.63 -12.70 -24.18
C GLY A 197 -0.48 -11.96 -23.47
N VAL A 198 -0.77 -10.95 -22.64
CA VAL A 198 0.23 -10.25 -21.85
C VAL A 198 0.58 -11.03 -20.58
N SER A 199 1.87 -11.20 -20.35
CA SER A 199 2.40 -11.82 -19.13
C SER A 199 2.76 -10.76 -18.10
N ILE A 200 2.24 -10.92 -16.89
CA ILE A 200 2.50 -10.10 -15.72
C ILE A 200 3.42 -10.88 -14.78
N SER A 201 4.56 -10.29 -14.42
CA SER A 201 5.44 -10.87 -13.40
C SER A 201 4.85 -10.66 -12.02
N LEU A 202 4.82 -11.70 -11.20
CA LEU A 202 4.25 -11.67 -9.85
C LEU A 202 5.32 -11.94 -8.79
N GLU A 203 5.15 -11.30 -7.65
CA GLU A 203 5.84 -11.56 -6.40
C GLU A 203 4.86 -12.18 -5.42
N VAL A 204 5.29 -13.24 -4.73
CA VAL A 204 4.42 -14.06 -3.88
C VAL A 204 5.04 -14.16 -2.50
N ILE A 205 4.33 -13.69 -1.49
CA ILE A 205 4.82 -13.54 -0.12
C ILE A 205 3.77 -14.07 0.84
N VAL A 206 4.17 -14.73 1.92
CA VAL A 206 3.28 -15.01 3.05
C VAL A 206 3.42 -13.92 4.08
N SER A 207 2.32 -13.27 4.44
CA SER A 207 2.29 -12.25 5.49
C SER A 207 1.12 -12.54 6.44
N ASN A 208 1.43 -12.89 7.70
CA ASN A 208 0.45 -13.08 8.80
C ASN A 208 -0.64 -14.09 8.45
N GLY A 209 -0.24 -15.15 7.78
CA GLY A 209 -1.14 -16.23 7.40
C GLY A 209 -1.88 -15.99 6.09
N ASP A 210 -1.72 -14.84 5.45
CA ASP A 210 -2.26 -14.60 4.12
C ASP A 210 -1.19 -14.80 3.06
N LEU A 211 -1.60 -15.31 1.90
CA LEU A 211 -0.81 -15.22 0.68
C LEU A 211 -1.05 -13.86 0.04
N VAL A 212 0.01 -13.08 -0.10
CA VAL A 212 0.00 -11.83 -0.85
C VAL A 212 0.67 -12.09 -2.20
N VAL A 213 -0.07 -11.83 -3.28
CA VAL A 213 0.44 -11.89 -4.65
C VAL A 213 0.41 -10.48 -5.21
N ARG A 214 1.54 -9.98 -5.71
CA ARG A 214 1.65 -8.59 -6.21
C ARG A 214 2.28 -8.56 -7.57
N GLN A 215 1.75 -7.73 -8.47
CA GLN A 215 2.38 -7.42 -9.74
C GLN A 215 3.72 -6.72 -9.53
N LYS A 216 4.76 -7.19 -10.24
CA LYS A 216 6.06 -6.53 -10.32
C LYS A 216 6.10 -5.59 -11.52
N GLY A 217 6.54 -4.36 -11.28
CA GLY A 217 6.63 -3.32 -12.31
C GLY A 217 5.29 -2.63 -12.57
N ASN A 218 5.30 -1.71 -13.53
CA ASN A 218 4.14 -0.89 -13.87
C ASN A 218 3.08 -1.71 -14.63
N ALA A 219 1.86 -1.20 -14.64
CA ALA A 219 0.81 -1.76 -15.47
C ALA A 219 1.12 -1.60 -16.97
N ASN A 220 0.69 -2.56 -17.78
CA ASN A 220 0.74 -2.51 -19.23
C ASN A 220 -0.61 -2.02 -19.77
N PRO A 221 -0.67 -1.19 -20.82
CA PRO A 221 -1.94 -0.73 -21.40
C PRO A 221 -2.90 -1.86 -21.77
N ARG A 222 -2.39 -3.01 -22.21
CA ARG A 222 -3.19 -4.20 -22.55
C ARG A 222 -3.80 -4.91 -21.33
N GLN A 223 -3.53 -4.45 -20.11
CA GLN A 223 -4.26 -4.87 -18.91
C GLN A 223 -5.63 -4.17 -18.79
N PHE A 224 -5.87 -3.11 -19.55
CA PHE A 224 -7.12 -2.35 -19.59
C PHE A 224 -7.81 -2.58 -20.95
N ASP A 225 -8.16 -3.82 -21.22
CA ASP A 225 -8.73 -4.25 -22.51
C ASP A 225 -10.18 -3.75 -22.72
N ASP A 226 -10.85 -3.35 -21.65
CA ASP A 226 -12.15 -2.69 -21.63
C ASP A 226 -12.08 -1.19 -21.96
N LEU A 227 -10.88 -0.60 -21.99
CA LEU A 227 -10.70 0.83 -22.22
C LEU A 227 -10.23 1.16 -23.65
N PRO A 228 -10.60 2.34 -24.18
CA PRO A 228 -10.03 2.86 -25.42
C PRO A 228 -8.51 3.02 -25.30
N ASP A 229 -7.82 2.72 -26.40
CA ASP A 229 -6.35 2.78 -26.53
C ASP A 229 -5.65 4.01 -25.90
N PRO A 230 -6.12 5.26 -26.10
CA PRO A 230 -5.52 6.42 -25.44
C PRO A 230 -5.71 6.43 -23.91
N VAL A 231 -6.87 5.96 -23.43
CA VAL A 231 -7.21 5.89 -22.00
C VAL A 231 -6.41 4.75 -21.33
N ALA A 232 -6.30 3.59 -21.98
CA ALA A 232 -5.53 2.45 -21.50
C ALA A 232 -4.03 2.79 -21.30
N ARG A 233 -3.45 3.61 -22.20
CA ARG A 233 -2.09 4.14 -22.04
C ARG A 233 -1.95 5.05 -20.83
N GLN A 234 -2.92 5.93 -20.59
CA GLN A 234 -2.92 6.79 -19.41
C GLN A 234 -3.04 5.94 -18.14
N ALA A 235 -3.96 4.98 -18.12
CA ALA A 235 -4.21 4.10 -16.99
C ALA A 235 -2.96 3.30 -16.60
N ALA A 236 -2.25 2.74 -17.58
CA ALA A 236 -1.01 1.99 -17.34
C ALA A 236 0.10 2.77 -16.63
N ASN A 237 0.13 4.10 -16.82
CA ASN A 237 1.14 4.96 -16.21
C ASN A 237 0.81 5.36 -14.76
N ILE A 238 -0.48 5.37 -14.39
CA ILE A 238 -0.93 5.93 -13.10
C ILE A 238 -1.58 4.89 -12.19
N ALA A 239 -2.04 3.75 -12.72
CA ALA A 239 -2.70 2.73 -11.94
C ALA A 239 -1.70 2.06 -10.97
N PRO A 240 -2.12 1.78 -9.73
CA PRO A 240 -1.31 0.97 -8.82
C PRO A 240 -1.12 -0.45 -9.39
N PRO A 241 0.00 -1.13 -9.07
CA PRO A 241 0.17 -2.53 -9.40
C PRO A 241 -0.95 -3.38 -8.79
N LEU A 242 -1.41 -4.40 -9.52
CA LEU A 242 -2.38 -5.34 -8.99
C LEU A 242 -1.85 -6.06 -7.75
N GLU A 243 -2.72 -6.22 -6.77
CA GLU A 243 -2.44 -6.96 -5.54
C GLU A 243 -3.62 -7.86 -5.22
N TRP A 244 -3.31 -9.11 -4.91
CA TRP A 244 -4.25 -10.11 -4.43
C TRP A 244 -3.86 -10.56 -3.03
N ARG A 245 -4.86 -10.80 -2.19
CA ARG A 245 -4.67 -11.37 -0.86
C ARG A 245 -5.59 -12.57 -0.71
N PHE A 246 -5.02 -13.71 -0.34
CA PHE A 246 -5.73 -14.98 -0.26
C PHE A 246 -5.53 -15.69 1.07
N LEU A 247 -6.59 -16.35 1.51
CA LEU A 247 -6.54 -17.53 2.36
C LEU A 247 -6.59 -18.79 1.48
N ILE A 248 -6.15 -19.92 2.01
CA ILE A 248 -6.19 -21.20 1.29
C ILE A 248 -7.19 -22.16 1.93
N SER A 249 -7.89 -22.93 1.12
CA SER A 249 -8.71 -24.05 1.58
C SER A 249 -7.85 -25.14 2.24
N ARG A 250 -8.44 -25.89 3.18
CA ARG A 250 -7.75 -26.98 3.90
C ARG A 250 -7.20 -28.07 2.97
N ASP A 251 -7.84 -28.32 1.84
CA ASP A 251 -7.39 -29.27 0.80
C ASP A 251 -6.31 -28.69 -0.14
N GLN A 252 -5.94 -27.42 0.06
CA GLN A 252 -4.98 -26.66 -0.73
C GLN A 252 -5.29 -26.57 -2.23
N GLN A 253 -6.57 -26.69 -2.60
CA GLN A 253 -7.03 -26.59 -3.99
C GLN A 253 -7.59 -25.22 -4.36
N THR A 254 -7.96 -24.40 -3.38
CA THR A 254 -8.63 -23.13 -3.62
C THR A 254 -8.00 -22.02 -2.79
N LEU A 255 -7.64 -20.93 -3.46
CA LEU A 255 -7.32 -19.65 -2.85
C LEU A 255 -8.55 -18.76 -2.93
N LEU A 256 -8.95 -18.17 -1.81
CA LEU A 256 -10.10 -17.28 -1.73
C LEU A 256 -9.69 -15.99 -1.03
N GLY A 257 -10.10 -14.85 -1.60
CA GLY A 257 -9.83 -13.56 -0.99
C GLY A 257 -10.15 -12.42 -1.93
N THR A 258 -9.31 -11.39 -1.95
CA THR A 258 -9.63 -10.13 -2.60
C THR A 258 -8.52 -9.64 -3.53
N LYS A 259 -8.93 -8.92 -4.57
CA LYS A 259 -8.05 -8.23 -5.52
C LYS A 259 -8.29 -6.73 -5.43
N LYS A 260 -7.21 -5.98 -5.26
CA LYS A 260 -7.20 -4.52 -5.40
C LYS A 260 -6.99 -4.12 -6.85
N THR A 261 -7.86 -3.25 -7.34
CA THR A 261 -7.85 -2.73 -8.71
C THR A 261 -8.36 -1.29 -8.74
N VAL A 262 -8.63 -0.76 -9.94
CA VAL A 262 -9.17 0.58 -10.14
C VAL A 262 -10.37 0.54 -11.08
N VAL A 263 -11.35 1.40 -10.80
CA VAL A 263 -12.47 1.70 -11.70
C VAL A 263 -12.20 3.04 -12.38
N ILE A 264 -12.25 3.05 -13.71
CA ILE A 264 -11.83 4.19 -14.53
C ILE A 264 -13.03 4.74 -15.30
N LYS A 265 -13.45 5.96 -14.98
CA LYS A 265 -14.43 6.71 -15.77
C LYS A 265 -13.69 7.51 -16.82
N ASN A 266 -14.16 7.50 -18.07
CA ASN A 266 -13.47 8.15 -19.20
C ASN A 266 -14.46 8.74 -20.22
N ASP A 267 -13.97 9.66 -21.05
CA ASP A 267 -14.72 10.30 -22.15
C ASP A 267 -14.40 9.68 -23.54
N GLY A 268 -13.70 8.54 -23.57
CA GLY A 268 -13.20 7.91 -24.79
C GLY A 268 -11.78 8.30 -25.19
N LYS A 269 -11.23 9.40 -24.62
CA LYS A 269 -9.88 9.91 -24.92
C LYS A 269 -9.05 10.13 -23.67
N ASN A 270 -9.68 10.55 -22.58
CA ASN A 270 -9.05 10.93 -21.32
C ASN A 270 -9.73 10.23 -20.14
N ILE A 271 -8.93 9.94 -19.12
CA ILE A 271 -9.43 9.53 -17.80
C ILE A 271 -10.10 10.75 -17.14
N LEU A 272 -11.35 10.59 -16.72
CA LEU A 272 -12.10 11.56 -15.93
C LEU A 272 -11.87 11.33 -14.44
N THR A 273 -12.03 10.08 -13.98
CA THR A 273 -11.74 9.66 -12.61
C THR A 273 -11.15 8.26 -12.59
N MET A 274 -10.33 8.01 -11.57
CA MET A 274 -9.81 6.68 -11.24
C MET A 274 -10.02 6.47 -9.74
N GLU A 275 -10.84 5.48 -9.41
CA GLU A 275 -11.23 5.17 -8.03
C GLU A 275 -10.72 3.77 -7.69
N ASN A 276 -10.15 3.57 -6.50
CA ASN A 276 -9.75 2.23 -6.06
C ASN A 276 -10.99 1.35 -5.90
N ALA A 277 -10.85 0.08 -6.26
CA ALA A 277 -11.89 -0.92 -6.09
C ALA A 277 -11.29 -2.23 -5.58
N GLU A 278 -12.10 -2.97 -4.83
CA GLU A 278 -11.76 -4.29 -4.33
C GLU A 278 -12.82 -5.29 -4.79
N HIS A 279 -12.37 -6.41 -5.32
CA HIS A 279 -13.25 -7.48 -5.79
C HIS A 279 -12.88 -8.80 -5.13
N GLU A 280 -13.89 -9.55 -4.69
CA GLU A 280 -13.71 -10.92 -4.27
C GLU A 280 -13.28 -11.77 -5.47
N VAL A 281 -12.30 -12.64 -5.23
CA VAL A 281 -11.67 -13.48 -6.23
C VAL A 281 -11.38 -14.86 -5.66
N SER A 282 -11.48 -15.86 -6.53
CA SER A 282 -11.13 -17.23 -6.21
C SER A 282 -10.19 -17.77 -7.27
N TRP A 283 -9.08 -18.36 -6.83
CA TRP A 283 -8.20 -19.12 -7.71
C TRP A 283 -8.27 -20.60 -7.34
N ILE A 284 -8.52 -21.42 -8.34
CA ILE A 284 -8.62 -22.86 -8.24
C ILE A 284 -7.36 -23.47 -8.85
N ARG A 285 -6.76 -24.41 -8.14
CA ARG A 285 -5.58 -25.15 -8.58
C ARG A 285 -5.96 -26.11 -9.71
N LYS A 286 -5.10 -26.17 -10.72
CA LYS A 286 -5.24 -27.04 -11.90
C LYS A 286 -4.26 -28.21 -11.87
#